data_AF-X1EAU9-F1
#
_entry.id   AF-X1EAU9-F1
#
_cell.length_a   1.000
_cell.length_b   1.000
_cell.length_c   1.000
_cell.angle_alpha   90.00
_cell.angle_beta   90.00
_cell.angle_gamma   90.00
#
_symmetry.space_group_name_H-M   'P 1'
#
loop_
_entity.id
_entity.type
_entity.pdbx_description
1 polymer ?
#
loop_
_entity_poly.entity_id
_entity_poly.type
_entity_poly.pdbx_seq_one_letter_code
_entity_poly.pdbx_strand_id
1 'polypeptide(L)'
;MAFKEKKDFPQWPIWNKEDIRAVEAVIKSNNWWCGSPAEQEGKNVWAFQSEFAEFQQAKYCIAVSNGTVAIEVALLALGVGMGDEVIVPDYTFVASASAVVATNAVPIFCDIDPNTLVM
;
A
#
# COMPACT_ATOMS: atom_id res chain seq x y z
N MET A 1 30.99 31.05 -3.21
CA MET A 1 29.83 30.29 -3.75
C MET A 1 28.66 30.52 -2.81
N ALA A 2 27.70 31.35 -3.19
CA ALA A 2 26.50 31.58 -2.38
C ALA A 2 25.55 30.39 -2.53
N PHE A 3 25.23 29.72 -1.42
CA PHE A 3 24.19 28.70 -1.41
C PHE A 3 22.86 29.37 -1.78
N LYS A 4 22.23 28.92 -2.87
CA LYS A 4 20.89 29.37 -3.28
C LYS A 4 19.93 29.24 -2.10
N GLU A 5 19.11 30.27 -1.89
CA GLU A 5 18.03 30.28 -0.91
C GLU A 5 17.20 28.99 -1.00
N LYS A 6 16.93 28.37 0.15
CA LYS A 6 15.99 27.24 0.24
C LYS A 6 14.62 27.76 -0.21
N LYS A 7 14.07 27.19 -1.29
CA LYS A 7 12.67 27.40 -1.64
C LYS A 7 11.80 26.90 -0.48
N ASP A 8 10.79 27.69 -0.10
CA ASP A 8 9.76 27.27 0.87
C ASP A 8 8.90 26.17 0.23
N PHE A 9 9.24 24.92 0.54
CA PHE A 9 8.41 23.77 0.18
C PHE A 9 7.41 23.50 1.30
N PRO A 10 6.17 23.10 0.98
CA PRO A 10 5.23 22.65 1.98
C PRO A 10 5.81 21.46 2.75
N GLN A 11 5.57 21.43 4.06
CA GLN A 11 5.97 20.31 4.90
C GLN A 11 5.03 19.12 4.69
N TRP A 12 5.58 17.91 4.77
CA TRP A 12 4.85 16.65 4.63
C TRP A 12 5.09 15.77 5.87
N PRO A 13 4.07 15.06 6.41
CA PRO A 13 2.68 14.99 5.96
C PRO A 13 1.86 16.23 6.31
N ILE A 14 0.82 16.49 5.53
CA ILE A 14 -0.19 17.51 5.82
C ILE A 14 -1.29 16.85 6.66
N TRP A 15 -1.64 17.45 7.80
CA TRP A 15 -2.70 16.98 8.68
C TRP A 15 -3.45 18.18 9.28
N ASN A 16 -4.68 17.97 9.73
CA ASN A 16 -5.55 19.00 10.29
C ASN A 16 -6.33 18.48 11.53
N LYS A 17 -7.28 19.29 12.03
CA LYS A 17 -8.07 18.95 13.24
C LYS A 17 -8.98 17.74 13.05
N GLU A 18 -9.38 17.42 11.82
CA GLU A 18 -10.22 16.27 11.48
C GLU A 18 -9.45 14.97 11.64
N ASP A 19 -8.17 14.92 11.25
CA ASP A 19 -7.29 13.77 11.47
C ASP A 19 -7.17 13.45 12.96
N ILE A 20 -6.97 14.47 13.80
CA ILE A 20 -6.92 14.30 15.26
C ILE A 20 -8.24 13.75 15.78
N ARG A 21 -9.38 14.30 15.34
CA ARG A 21 -10.71 13.83 15.78
C ARG A 21 -10.95 12.38 15.35
N ALA A 22 -10.50 11.99 14.16
CA ALA A 22 -10.65 10.63 13.68
C ALA A 22 -9.90 9.65 14.58
N VAL A 23 -8.64 9.93 14.90
CA VAL A 23 -7.84 9.09 15.83
C VAL A 23 -8.44 9.09 17.23
N GLU A 24 -8.83 10.25 17.76
CA GLU A 24 -9.44 10.38 19.08
C GLU A 24 -10.74 9.57 19.20
N ALA A 25 -11.56 9.56 18.15
CA ALA A 25 -12.79 8.77 18.10
C ALA A 25 -12.53 7.26 18.18
N VAL A 26 -11.45 6.75 17.56
CA VAL A 26 -11.05 5.34 17.67
C VAL A 26 -10.54 5.03 19.07
N ILE A 27 -9.70 5.90 19.64
CA ILE A 27 -9.19 5.69 21.00
C ILE A 27 -10.36 5.61 21.99
N LYS A 28 -11.30 6.57 21.91
CA LYS A 28 -12.48 6.64 22.79
C LYS A 28 -13.47 5.51 22.58
N SER A 29 -13.51 4.86 21.40
CA SER A 29 -14.42 3.75 21.14
C SER A 29 -14.02 2.47 21.88
N ASN A 30 -12.77 2.35 22.35
CA ASN A 30 -12.16 1.11 22.83
C ASN A 30 -12.26 -0.08 21.86
N ASN A 31 -12.54 0.17 20.57
CA ASN A 31 -12.52 -0.83 19.51
C ASN A 31 -11.53 -0.40 18.42
N TRP A 32 -10.37 -1.04 18.43
CA TRP A 32 -9.21 -0.66 17.61
C TRP A 32 -8.90 -1.68 16.51
N TRP A 33 -9.70 -2.74 16.41
CA TRP A 33 -9.54 -3.80 15.43
C TRP A 33 -10.73 -3.82 14.46
N CYS A 34 -10.47 -4.15 13.20
CA CYS A 34 -11.51 -4.22 12.17
C CYS A 34 -12.24 -5.57 12.12
N GLY A 35 -11.86 -6.54 12.96
CA GLY A 35 -12.44 -7.87 12.92
C GLY A 35 -11.97 -8.67 11.71
N SER A 36 -12.84 -9.54 11.20
CA SER A 36 -12.63 -10.35 10.01
C SER A 36 -13.78 -10.14 9.00
N PRO A 37 -13.66 -10.63 7.76
CA PRO A 37 -14.78 -10.59 6.81
C PRO A 37 -16.05 -11.28 7.30
N ALA A 38 -15.94 -12.29 8.18
CA ALA A 38 -17.09 -12.99 8.75
C ALA A 38 -17.69 -12.26 9.95
N GLU A 39 -16.86 -11.54 10.71
CA GLU A 39 -17.24 -10.83 11.93
C GLU A 39 -16.61 -9.43 11.90
N GLN A 40 -17.30 -8.48 11.28
CA GLN A 40 -16.80 -7.12 11.12
C GLN A 40 -16.86 -6.37 12.44
N GLU A 41 -15.73 -5.77 12.82
CA GLU A 41 -15.61 -4.83 13.93
C GLU A 41 -15.01 -3.51 13.43
N GLY A 42 -15.01 -2.46 14.25
CA GLY A 42 -14.33 -1.19 13.93
C GLY A 42 -14.72 -0.59 12.57
N LYS A 43 -15.68 0.35 12.55
CA LYS A 43 -16.26 0.92 11.31
C LYS A 43 -15.26 1.54 10.30
N ASN A 44 -14.11 2.03 10.75
CA ASN A 44 -13.26 2.90 9.92
C ASN A 44 -12.58 2.15 8.77
N VAL A 45 -12.09 0.93 9.01
CA VAL A 45 -11.42 0.14 7.95
C VAL A 45 -12.42 -0.29 6.88
N TRP A 46 -13.62 -0.70 7.27
CA TRP A 46 -14.68 -1.10 6.34
C TRP A 46 -15.21 0.06 5.51
N ALA A 47 -15.38 1.23 6.12
CA ALA A 47 -15.71 2.45 5.41
C ALA A 47 -14.62 2.82 4.41
N PHE A 48 -13.35 2.85 4.85
CA PHE A 48 -12.20 3.11 3.99
C PHE A 48 -12.14 2.15 2.79
N GLN A 49 -12.31 0.85 3.01
CA GLN A 49 -12.30 -0.12 1.90
C GLN A 49 -13.41 0.17 0.89
N SER A 50 -14.61 0.54 1.35
CA SER A 50 -15.73 0.84 0.46
C SER A 50 -15.45 2.11 -0.37
N GLU A 51 -15.03 3.18 0.30
CA GLU A 51 -14.71 4.46 -0.32
C GLU A 51 -13.51 4.36 -1.27
N PHE A 52 -12.48 3.60 -0.90
CA PHE A 52 -11.27 3.42 -1.71
C PHE A 52 -11.52 2.51 -2.92
N ALA A 53 -12.37 1.49 -2.79
CA ALA A 53 -12.81 0.68 -3.93
C ALA A 53 -13.56 1.55 -4.96
N GLU A 54 -14.48 2.40 -4.50
CA GLU A 54 -15.20 3.34 -5.35
C GLU A 54 -14.25 4.34 -6.02
N PHE A 55 -13.34 4.94 -5.26
CA PHE A 55 -12.34 5.88 -5.77
C PHE A 55 -11.48 5.26 -6.89
N GLN A 56 -11.05 4.00 -6.71
CA GLN A 56 -10.24 3.29 -7.70
C GLN A 56 -11.05 2.58 -8.78
N GLN A 57 -12.38 2.71 -8.78
CA GLN A 57 -13.27 2.01 -9.71
C GLN A 57 -13.09 0.48 -9.69
N ALA A 58 -12.70 -0.06 -8.53
CA ALA A 58 -12.50 -1.48 -8.31
C ALA A 58 -13.75 -2.12 -7.70
N LYS A 59 -13.98 -3.41 -7.98
CA LYS A 59 -15.11 -4.14 -7.40
C LYS A 59 -14.98 -4.33 -5.88
N TYR A 60 -13.74 -4.49 -5.41
CA TYR A 60 -13.42 -4.77 -4.00
C TYR A 60 -12.12 -4.06 -3.59
N CYS A 61 -11.97 -3.79 -2.30
CA CYS A 61 -10.73 -3.34 -1.67
C CYS A 61 -10.52 -4.10 -0.36
N ILE A 62 -9.28 -4.50 -0.10
CA ILE A 62 -8.84 -5.08 1.18
C ILE A 62 -7.69 -4.24 1.70
N ALA A 63 -7.88 -3.64 2.87
CA ALA A 63 -6.85 -2.87 3.54
C ALA A 63 -5.87 -3.82 4.25
N VAL A 64 -4.57 -3.58 4.06
CA VAL A 64 -3.49 -4.33 4.68
C VAL A 64 -2.50 -3.39 5.37
N SER A 65 -1.51 -3.95 6.05
CA SER A 65 -0.58 -3.20 6.89
C SER A 65 0.33 -2.23 6.11
N ASN A 66 0.75 -2.59 4.89
CA ASN A 66 1.59 -1.75 4.04
C ASN A 66 1.60 -2.25 2.57
N GLY A 67 2.26 -1.49 1.69
CA GLY A 67 2.35 -1.82 0.27
C GLY A 67 3.11 -3.12 -0.06
N THR A 68 4.14 -3.49 0.70
CA THR A 68 4.87 -4.75 0.47
C THR A 68 3.97 -5.95 0.72
N VAL A 69 3.22 -5.94 1.83
CA VAL A 69 2.24 -6.99 2.16
C VAL A 69 1.09 -7.00 1.14
N ALA A 70 0.72 -5.85 0.60
CA ALA A 70 -0.31 -5.78 -0.45
C ALA A 70 0.10 -6.57 -1.70
N ILE A 71 1.35 -6.44 -2.14
CA ILE A 71 1.89 -7.19 -3.28
C ILE A 71 1.98 -8.69 -2.93
N GLU A 72 2.51 -9.02 -1.76
CA GLU A 72 2.65 -10.42 -1.31
C GLU A 72 1.30 -11.15 -1.26
N VAL A 73 0.28 -10.56 -0.63
CA VAL A 73 -1.07 -11.14 -0.55
C VAL A 73 -1.69 -11.27 -1.94
N ALA A 74 -1.46 -10.31 -2.84
CA ALA A 74 -1.96 -10.41 -4.22
C ALA A 74 -1.31 -11.58 -4.97
N LEU A 75 0.00 -11.79 -4.82
CA LEU A 75 0.72 -12.92 -5.42
C LEU A 75 0.21 -14.26 -4.87
N LEU A 76 0.07 -14.36 -3.54
CA LEU A 76 -0.46 -15.56 -2.89
C LEU A 76 -1.90 -15.87 -3.33
N ALA A 77 -2.74 -14.84 -3.48
CA ALA A 77 -4.11 -14.99 -3.96
C ALA A 77 -4.19 -15.47 -5.43
N LEU A 78 -3.17 -15.17 -6.23
CA LEU A 78 -3.03 -15.68 -7.60
C LEU A 78 -2.44 -17.11 -7.65
N GLY A 79 -2.04 -17.66 -6.50
CA GLY A 79 -1.43 -18.99 -6.40
C GLY A 79 0.07 -19.01 -6.70
N VAL A 80 0.74 -17.85 -6.76
CA VAL A 80 2.18 -17.76 -7.00
C VAL A 80 2.94 -18.34 -5.81
N GLY A 81 3.91 -19.21 -6.08
CA GLY A 81 4.75 -19.82 -5.06
C GLY A 81 6.02 -20.47 -5.59
N MET A 82 6.45 -21.52 -4.92
CA MET A 82 7.69 -22.22 -5.26
C MET A 82 7.69 -22.75 -6.69
N GLY A 83 8.72 -22.38 -7.45
CA GLY A 83 8.89 -22.79 -8.84
C GLY A 83 8.30 -21.82 -9.87
N ASP A 84 7.59 -20.79 -9.42
CA ASP A 84 7.09 -19.74 -10.29
C ASP A 84 8.12 -18.62 -10.51
N GLU A 85 8.04 -18.01 -11.69
CA GLU A 85 8.81 -16.84 -12.07
C GLU A 85 7.88 -15.64 -12.21
N VAL A 86 8.25 -14.49 -11.64
CA VAL A 86 7.47 -13.25 -11.73
C VAL A 86 8.34 -12.15 -12.32
N ILE A 87 7.89 -11.56 -13.42
CA ILE A 87 8.61 -10.47 -14.07
C ILE A 87 8.46 -9.18 -13.25
N VAL A 88 9.57 -8.49 -12.95
CA VAL A 88 9.61 -7.25 -12.18
C VAL A 88 10.51 -6.24 -12.89
N PRO A 89 10.16 -4.93 -12.96
CA PRO A 89 11.07 -3.93 -13.50
C PRO A 89 12.35 -3.84 -12.67
N ASP A 90 13.49 -3.64 -13.32
CA ASP A 90 14.79 -3.50 -12.67
C ASP A 90 15.01 -2.15 -11.97
N TYR A 91 14.20 -1.14 -12.31
CA TYR A 91 14.18 0.17 -11.67
C TYR A 91 12.87 0.41 -10.90
N THR A 92 12.79 -0.02 -9.65
CA THR A 92 11.61 0.15 -8.77
C THR A 92 12.01 0.14 -7.29
N PHE A 93 11.07 0.38 -6.37
CA PHE A 93 11.33 0.16 -4.96
C PHE A 93 11.49 -1.34 -4.66
N VAL A 94 12.43 -1.71 -3.78
CA VAL A 94 12.81 -3.10 -3.49
C VAL A 94 11.64 -4.03 -3.16
N ALA A 95 10.55 -3.48 -2.59
CA ALA A 95 9.34 -4.22 -2.26
C ALA A 95 8.78 -5.03 -3.43
N SER A 96 8.88 -4.52 -4.66
CA SER A 96 8.36 -5.19 -5.86
C SER A 96 9.01 -6.55 -6.10
N ALA A 97 10.31 -6.68 -5.83
CA ALA A 97 11.05 -7.94 -5.95
C ALA A 97 11.03 -8.75 -4.64
N SER A 98 11.16 -8.09 -3.49
CA SER A 98 11.19 -8.81 -2.20
C SER A 98 9.86 -9.49 -1.87
N ALA A 99 8.72 -8.93 -2.32
CA ALA A 99 7.42 -9.58 -2.16
C ALA A 99 7.30 -10.88 -2.98
N VAL A 100 7.93 -10.95 -4.15
CA VAL A 100 8.03 -12.20 -4.95
C VAL A 100 8.86 -13.24 -4.19
N VAL A 101 9.99 -12.82 -3.64
CA VAL A 101 10.84 -13.73 -2.84
C VAL A 101 10.09 -14.22 -1.59
N ALA A 102 9.27 -13.38 -0.96
CA ALA A 102 8.49 -13.76 0.21
C ALA A 102 7.47 -14.88 -0.07
N THR A 103 7.01 -15.04 -1.31
CA THR A 103 6.14 -16.15 -1.72
C THR A 103 6.91 -17.42 -2.12
N ASN A 104 8.25 -17.40 -2.06
CA ASN A 104 9.17 -18.44 -2.58
C ASN A 104 9.25 -18.53 -4.11
N ALA A 105 8.75 -17.53 -4.83
CA ALA A 105 8.91 -17.40 -6.27
C ALA A 105 10.24 -16.69 -6.62
N VAL A 106 10.61 -16.72 -7.91
CA VAL A 106 11.84 -16.10 -8.42
C VAL A 106 11.49 -14.80 -9.17
N PRO A 107 11.99 -13.63 -8.74
CA PRO A 107 11.83 -12.41 -9.52
C PRO A 107 12.75 -12.43 -10.74
N ILE A 108 12.18 -12.19 -11.92
CA ILE A 108 12.91 -12.07 -13.19
C ILE A 108 12.91 -10.61 -13.60
N PHE A 109 14.07 -9.98 -13.58
CA PHE A 109 14.19 -8.56 -13.90
C PHE A 109 14.04 -8.29 -15.39
N CYS A 110 13.30 -7.23 -15.72
CA CYS A 110 13.15 -6.72 -17.08
C CYS A 110 13.47 -5.21 -17.11
N ASP A 111 14.18 -4.77 -18.14
CA ASP A 111 14.56 -3.38 -18.36
C ASP A 111 13.33 -2.51 -18.70
N ILE A 112 13.44 -1.20 -18.48
CA ILE A 112 12.36 -0.22 -18.58
C ILE A 112 12.51 0.73 -19.77
N ASP A 113 11.42 1.38 -20.18
CA ASP A 113 11.50 2.47 -21.16
C ASP A 113 12.11 3.72 -20.51
N PRO A 114 13.23 4.26 -21.05
CA PRO A 114 13.91 5.41 -20.47
C PRO A 114 13.07 6.70 -20.49
N ASN A 115 12.02 6.79 -21.31
CA ASN A 115 11.16 7.97 -21.41
C ASN A 115 10.04 7.97 -20.37
N THR A 116 9.66 6.80 -19.85
CA THR A 116 8.57 6.69 -18.88
C THR A 116 9.04 6.24 -17.50
N LEU A 117 10.21 5.60 -17.41
CA LEU A 117 10.68 4.91 -16.21
C LEU A 117 9.58 3.96 -15.67
N VAL A 118 9.42 3.89 -14.34
CA VAL A 118 8.26 3.26 -13.70
C VAL A 118 7.15 4.26 -13.42
N MET A 119 5.91 3.79 -13.60
CA MET A 119 4.69 4.49 -13.21
C MET A 119 4.47 4.43 -11.69
#